data_AF-I1H6Q0-F1
#
_entry.id   AF-I1H6Q0-F1
#
_cell.length_a   1.000
_cell.length_b   1.000
_cell.length_c   1.000
_cell.angle_alpha   90.00
_cell.angle_beta   90.00
_cell.angle_gamma   90.00
#
_symmetry.space_group_name_H-M   'P 1'
#
loop_
_entity.id
_entity.type
_entity.pdbx_description
1 polymer ?
#
loop_
_entity_poly.entity_id
_entity_poly.type
_entity_poly.pdbx_seq_one_letter_code
_entity_poly.pdbx_strand_id
1 'polypeptide(L)'
;METSFLPTARPLPAFQTLAAAPRCPRPLRRSTIRAAITRGRKEDTVAAVREQLEGCYLLAGIRYEGLTVKQFQGIRDALPESCHLLVAKNTLVGKAIEGTPWEALKPCMKGMNAWLFVHTEEVPAALKPYRAFQKEERVEETNDFIGAVFEGKYYEPGDFKSLETMPSRAEVYSKLLGALNGPATSLVTTLQAPARDVVAVLSAYVRKLEEEAGAA
;
A
#
# COMPACT_ATOMS: atom_id res chain seq x y z
N MET A 1 -103.06 0.72 -44.18
CA MET A 1 -103.05 0.82 -42.71
C MET A 1 -103.32 -0.58 -42.21
N GLU A 2 -102.41 -1.34 -41.62
CA GLU A 2 -101.21 -1.01 -40.86
C GLU A 2 -100.13 -2.08 -41.09
N THR A 3 -98.89 -1.61 -41.05
CA THR A 3 -97.64 -2.36 -41.16
C THR A 3 -97.35 -3.12 -39.86
N SER A 4 -97.21 -4.44 -39.92
CA SER A 4 -96.60 -5.25 -38.84
C SER A 4 -95.31 -5.91 -39.36
N PHE A 5 -94.26 -5.09 -39.40
CA PHE A 5 -92.89 -5.57 -39.57
C PHE A 5 -92.43 -6.26 -38.28
N LEU A 6 -92.46 -7.58 -38.26
CA LEU A 6 -91.80 -8.40 -37.23
C LEU A 6 -90.28 -8.34 -37.44
N PRO A 7 -89.46 -8.04 -36.41
CA PRO A 7 -88.01 -8.04 -36.55
C PRO A 7 -87.47 -9.46 -36.43
N THR A 8 -86.99 -10.03 -37.53
CA THR A 8 -86.25 -11.30 -37.51
C THR A 8 -84.86 -11.05 -36.94
N ALA A 9 -84.64 -11.41 -35.67
CA ALA A 9 -83.34 -11.40 -35.03
C ALA A 9 -82.39 -12.38 -35.74
N ARG A 10 -81.33 -11.86 -36.38
CA ARG A 10 -80.21 -12.66 -36.85
C ARG A 10 -79.37 -13.08 -35.65
N PRO A 11 -79.08 -14.37 -35.41
CA PRO A 11 -78.14 -14.76 -34.37
C PRO A 11 -76.75 -14.24 -34.74
N LEU A 12 -76.10 -13.55 -33.80
CA LEU A 12 -74.70 -13.15 -33.89
C LEU A 12 -73.84 -14.41 -34.04
N PRO A 13 -72.78 -14.41 -34.87
CA PRO A 13 -71.89 -15.55 -34.93
C PRO A 13 -71.22 -15.72 -33.57
N ALA A 14 -71.17 -16.97 -33.11
CA ALA A 14 -70.40 -17.35 -31.95
C ALA A 14 -68.99 -16.80 -32.11
N PHE A 15 -68.61 -15.87 -31.22
CA PHE A 15 -67.23 -15.47 -31.02
C PHE A 15 -66.46 -16.74 -30.68
N GLN A 16 -65.87 -17.37 -31.70
CA GLN A 16 -64.91 -18.43 -31.49
C GLN A 16 -63.78 -17.78 -30.70
N THR A 17 -63.76 -18.09 -29.41
CA THR A 17 -62.60 -17.89 -28.55
C THR A 17 -61.44 -18.61 -29.23
N LEU A 18 -60.64 -17.85 -29.99
CA LEU A 18 -59.31 -18.26 -30.43
C LEU A 18 -58.58 -18.74 -29.18
N ALA A 19 -58.46 -20.06 -29.06
CA ALA A 19 -57.72 -20.70 -28.00
C ALA A 19 -56.33 -20.05 -27.97
N ALA A 20 -56.04 -19.35 -26.87
CA ALA A 20 -54.76 -18.73 -26.65
C ALA A 20 -53.68 -19.81 -26.78
N ALA A 21 -52.85 -19.70 -27.84
CA ALA A 21 -51.73 -20.59 -28.04
C ALA A 21 -50.89 -20.65 -26.75
N PRO A 22 -50.35 -21.83 -26.37
CA PRO A 22 -49.54 -21.94 -25.16
C PRO A 22 -48.38 -20.96 -25.30
N ARG A 23 -48.29 -20.00 -24.38
CA ARG A 23 -47.17 -19.05 -24.32
C ARG A 23 -45.91 -19.88 -24.14
N CYS A 24 -45.14 -20.09 -25.21
CA CYS A 24 -43.79 -20.64 -25.09
C CYS A 24 -43.04 -19.76 -24.07
N PRO A 25 -42.49 -20.32 -22.99
CA PRO A 25 -41.56 -19.57 -22.17
C PRO A 25 -40.37 -19.24 -23.07
N ARG A 26 -40.17 -17.94 -23.35
CA ARG A 26 -38.95 -17.47 -24.04
C ARG A 26 -37.76 -18.12 -23.34
N PRO A 27 -36.87 -18.84 -24.05
CA PRO A 27 -35.68 -19.36 -23.40
C PRO A 27 -34.91 -18.16 -22.86
N LEU A 28 -34.71 -18.13 -21.54
CA LEU A 28 -33.87 -17.14 -20.89
C LEU A 28 -32.53 -17.18 -21.62
N ARG A 29 -32.21 -16.10 -22.35
CA ARG A 29 -30.89 -15.92 -22.96
C ARG A 29 -29.88 -16.03 -21.82
N ARG A 30 -29.17 -17.15 -21.74
CA ARG A 30 -27.98 -17.27 -20.90
C ARG A 30 -27.05 -16.17 -21.40
N SER A 31 -26.93 -15.07 -20.66
CA SER A 31 -25.97 -14.03 -20.98
C SER A 31 -24.59 -14.66 -20.88
N THR A 32 -24.01 -15.01 -22.02
CA THR A 32 -22.60 -15.41 -22.07
C THR A 32 -21.80 -14.20 -21.61
N ILE A 33 -21.26 -14.24 -20.40
CA ILE A 33 -20.43 -13.17 -19.84
C ILE A 33 -19.14 -13.14 -20.66
N ARG A 34 -19.12 -12.37 -21.76
CA ARG A 34 -17.97 -12.25 -22.69
C ARG A 34 -16.80 -11.45 -22.09
N ALA A 35 -17.05 -10.63 -21.07
CA ALA A 35 -16.04 -9.76 -20.46
C ALA A 35 -15.34 -10.38 -19.23
N ALA A 36 -15.65 -11.64 -18.87
CA ALA A 36 -15.00 -12.29 -17.73
C ALA A 36 -13.59 -12.74 -18.11
N ILE A 37 -12.60 -12.36 -17.30
CA ILE A 37 -11.23 -12.87 -17.42
C ILE A 37 -11.27 -14.40 -17.22
N THR A 38 -10.70 -15.12 -18.19
CA THR A 38 -10.58 -16.59 -18.19
C THR A 38 -9.75 -17.08 -17.01
N ARG A 39 -9.85 -18.38 -16.68
CA ARG A 39 -9.08 -18.96 -15.56
C ARG A 39 -7.57 -18.91 -15.83
N GLY A 40 -7.13 -19.26 -17.04
CA GLY A 40 -5.71 -19.18 -17.43
C GLY A 40 -5.11 -17.79 -17.21
N ARG A 41 -5.74 -16.71 -17.70
CA ARG A 41 -5.25 -15.34 -17.47
C ARG A 41 -5.15 -14.95 -15.99
N LYS A 42 -6.03 -15.48 -15.14
CA LYS A 42 -5.97 -15.25 -13.69
C LYS A 42 -4.81 -16.01 -13.05
N GLU A 43 -4.53 -17.22 -13.53
CA GLU A 43 -3.38 -18.01 -13.11
C GLU A 43 -2.08 -17.30 -13.51
N ASP A 44 -1.99 -16.79 -14.74
CA ASP A 44 -0.87 -15.98 -15.21
C ASP A 44 -0.66 -14.72 -14.35
N THR A 45 -1.75 -14.05 -13.97
CA THR A 45 -1.69 -12.87 -13.08
C THR A 45 -1.20 -13.25 -11.69
N VAL A 46 -1.61 -14.41 -11.17
CA VAL A 46 -1.15 -14.91 -9.86
C VAL A 46 0.33 -15.29 -9.93
N ALA A 47 0.80 -15.89 -11.02
CA ALA A 47 2.20 -16.19 -11.24
C ALA A 47 3.05 -14.90 -11.26
N ALA A 48 2.63 -13.89 -12.04
CA ALA A 48 3.31 -12.60 -12.08
C ALA A 48 3.37 -11.93 -10.69
N VAL A 49 2.30 -11.98 -9.90
CA VAL A 49 2.30 -11.44 -8.53
C VAL A 49 3.25 -12.23 -7.61
N ARG A 50 3.36 -13.55 -7.78
CA ARG A 50 4.32 -14.37 -7.02
C ARG A 50 5.76 -14.03 -7.34
N GLU A 51 6.09 -13.82 -8.61
CA GLU A 51 7.43 -13.36 -9.02
C GLU A 51 7.78 -12.00 -8.38
N GLN A 52 6.81 -11.08 -8.33
CA GLN A 52 7.00 -9.79 -7.67
C GLN A 52 7.14 -9.92 -6.14
N LEU A 53 6.52 -10.94 -5.53
CA LEU A 53 6.64 -11.21 -4.11
C LEU A 53 8.01 -11.80 -3.74
N GLU A 54 8.54 -12.73 -4.54
CA GLU A 54 9.83 -13.38 -4.26
C GLU A 54 11.01 -12.40 -4.16
N GLY A 55 10.96 -11.31 -4.93
CA GLY A 55 11.96 -10.24 -4.90
C GLY A 55 11.66 -9.09 -3.92
N CYS A 56 10.55 -9.13 -3.18
CA CYS A 56 10.13 -8.00 -2.35
C CYS A 56 10.55 -8.15 -0.89
N TYR A 57 11.01 -7.06 -0.29
CA TYR A 57 11.33 -6.97 1.14
C TYR A 57 10.16 -6.40 1.94
N LEU A 58 9.39 -5.51 1.31
CA LEU A 58 8.24 -4.83 1.90
C LEU A 58 7.04 -4.93 0.97
N LEU A 59 5.90 -5.26 1.58
CA LEU A 59 4.59 -5.21 0.94
C LEU A 59 3.69 -4.22 1.69
N ALA A 60 3.23 -3.18 1.01
CA ALA A 60 2.33 -2.20 1.60
C ALA A 60 0.93 -2.25 0.96
N GLY A 61 -0.11 -2.21 1.78
CA GLY A 61 -1.51 -2.22 1.36
C GLY A 61 -2.14 -0.83 1.48
N ILE A 62 -2.62 -0.29 0.37
CA ILE A 62 -3.14 1.08 0.24
C ILE A 62 -4.61 1.03 -0.17
N ARG A 63 -5.49 1.77 0.52
CA ARG A 63 -6.87 1.98 0.08
C ARG A 63 -6.97 3.17 -0.86
N TYR A 64 -7.42 2.97 -2.09
CA TYR A 64 -7.45 4.02 -3.13
C TYR A 64 -8.86 4.59 -3.41
N GLU A 65 -9.73 4.63 -2.40
CA GLU A 65 -11.09 5.16 -2.57
C GLU A 65 -11.05 6.69 -2.75
N GLY A 66 -11.85 7.23 -3.69
CA GLY A 66 -11.95 8.67 -3.90
C GLY A 66 -10.76 9.35 -4.60
N LEU A 67 -9.74 8.61 -5.05
CA LEU A 67 -8.59 9.18 -5.76
C LEU A 67 -8.90 9.47 -7.24
N THR A 68 -8.48 10.66 -7.71
CA THR A 68 -8.52 11.01 -9.13
C THR A 68 -7.34 10.39 -9.89
N VAL A 69 -7.50 10.21 -11.20
CA VAL A 69 -6.44 9.63 -12.05
C VAL A 69 -5.16 10.48 -12.03
N LYS A 70 -5.28 11.80 -11.90
CA LYS A 70 -4.12 12.71 -11.80
C LYS A 70 -3.31 12.46 -10.54
N GLN A 71 -3.99 12.24 -9.41
CA GLN A 71 -3.34 11.92 -8.13
C GLN A 71 -2.68 10.55 -8.19
N PHE A 72 -3.34 9.56 -8.80
CA PHE A 72 -2.75 8.24 -8.99
C PHE A 72 -1.51 8.27 -9.89
N GLN A 73 -1.48 9.16 -10.87
CA GLN A 73 -0.31 9.40 -11.70
C GLN A 73 0.81 10.08 -10.89
N GLY A 74 0.49 11.08 -10.07
CA GLY A 74 1.47 11.69 -9.15
C GLY A 74 2.10 10.68 -8.18
N ILE A 75 1.31 9.73 -7.65
CA ILE A 75 1.84 8.63 -6.82
C ILE A 75 2.82 7.77 -7.63
N ARG A 76 2.50 7.44 -8.89
CA ARG A 76 3.41 6.65 -9.74
C ARG A 76 4.70 7.40 -10.08
N ASP A 77 4.62 8.71 -10.30
CA ASP A 77 5.78 9.54 -10.68
C ASP A 77 6.73 9.78 -9.49
N ALA A 78 6.19 9.81 -8.27
CA ALA A 78 6.98 10.00 -7.06
C ALA A 78 7.50 8.71 -6.43
N LEU A 79 7.00 7.56 -6.87
CA LEU A 79 7.58 6.27 -6.52
C LEU A 79 8.86 6.06 -7.35
N PRO A 80 9.97 5.63 -6.74
CA PRO A 80 11.18 5.30 -7.48
C PRO A 80 10.95 4.06 -8.37
N GLU A 81 11.73 3.93 -9.44
CA GLU A 81 11.61 2.83 -10.42
C GLU A 81 11.71 1.43 -9.80
N SER A 82 12.33 1.32 -8.62
CA SER A 82 12.45 0.09 -7.85
C SER A 82 11.19 -0.32 -7.08
N CYS A 83 10.14 0.50 -7.11
CA CYS A 83 8.87 0.24 -6.46
C CYS A 83 7.79 -0.06 -7.50
N HIS A 84 7.11 -1.18 -7.34
CA HIS A 84 6.04 -1.58 -8.25
C HIS A 84 4.68 -1.42 -7.57
N LEU A 85 3.87 -0.51 -8.10
CA LEU A 85 2.48 -0.32 -7.67
C LEU A 85 1.54 -1.16 -8.54
N LEU A 86 0.89 -2.16 -7.95
CA LEU A 86 0.00 -3.07 -8.64
C LEU A 86 -1.37 -3.11 -7.97
N VAL A 87 -2.41 -2.89 -8.77
CA VAL A 87 -3.80 -3.02 -8.33
C VAL A 87 -4.28 -4.42 -8.72
N ALA A 88 -4.49 -5.29 -7.73
CA ALA A 88 -4.93 -6.67 -7.96
C ALA A 88 -6.13 -7.03 -7.08
N LYS A 89 -6.95 -7.94 -7.60
CA LYS A 89 -8.09 -8.48 -6.87
C LYS A 89 -7.61 -9.23 -5.63
N ASN A 90 -8.25 -8.95 -4.49
CA ASN A 90 -7.89 -9.51 -3.18
C ASN A 90 -7.81 -11.05 -3.19
N THR A 91 -8.75 -11.73 -3.87
CA THR A 91 -8.73 -13.19 -3.98
C THR A 91 -7.55 -13.75 -4.79
N LEU A 92 -6.99 -12.97 -5.72
CA LEU A 92 -5.82 -13.40 -6.50
C LEU A 92 -4.56 -13.24 -5.65
N VAL A 93 -4.45 -12.12 -4.95
CA VAL A 93 -3.34 -11.87 -4.03
C VAL A 93 -3.36 -12.85 -2.85
N GLY A 94 -4.55 -13.23 -2.35
CA GLY A 94 -4.67 -14.24 -1.29
C GLY A 94 -4.06 -15.57 -1.69
N LYS A 95 -4.32 -16.01 -2.93
CA LYS A 95 -3.71 -17.22 -3.50
C LYS A 95 -2.22 -17.07 -3.80
N ALA A 96 -1.75 -15.86 -4.07
CA ALA A 96 -0.33 -15.59 -4.28
C ALA A 96 0.46 -15.66 -2.97
N ILE A 97 -0.16 -15.20 -1.87
CA ILE A 97 0.45 -15.11 -0.53
C ILE A 97 0.38 -16.44 0.24
N GLU A 98 -0.60 -17.31 -0.04
CA GLU A 98 -0.67 -18.66 0.54
C GLU A 98 0.65 -19.43 0.33
N GLY A 99 1.33 -19.76 1.43
CA GLY A 99 2.64 -20.45 1.42
C GLY A 99 3.87 -19.54 1.47
N THR A 100 3.70 -18.22 1.62
CA THR A 100 4.80 -17.25 1.74
C THR A 100 4.83 -16.59 3.14
N PRO A 101 5.94 -15.96 3.56
CA PRO A 101 6.00 -15.26 4.86
C PRO A 101 5.01 -14.09 4.99
N TRP A 102 4.33 -13.68 3.91
CA TRP A 102 3.39 -12.55 3.89
C TRP A 102 1.95 -12.91 4.29
N GLU A 103 1.69 -14.13 4.77
CA GLU A 103 0.34 -14.56 5.19
C GLU A 103 -0.32 -13.67 6.26
N ALA A 104 0.49 -12.94 7.04
CA ALA A 104 0.04 -11.97 8.03
C ALA A 104 -0.84 -10.85 7.44
N LEU A 105 -0.85 -10.68 6.12
CA LEU A 105 -1.61 -9.66 5.40
C LEU A 105 -3.08 -10.02 5.13
N LYS A 106 -3.47 -11.29 5.30
CA LYS A 106 -4.86 -11.79 5.08
C LYS A 106 -5.97 -10.90 5.68
N PRO A 107 -5.88 -10.37 6.92
CA PRO A 107 -6.93 -9.50 7.48
C PRO A 107 -7.06 -8.15 6.76
N CYS A 108 -5.98 -7.64 6.17
CA CYS A 108 -5.92 -6.35 5.48
C CYS A 108 -6.53 -6.39 4.08
N MET A 109 -6.79 -7.59 3.55
CA MET A 109 -7.29 -7.81 2.20
C MET A 109 -8.79 -7.51 2.05
N LYS A 110 -9.36 -6.67 2.92
CA LYS A 110 -10.77 -6.30 2.92
C LYS A 110 -10.96 -4.90 2.36
N GLY A 111 -11.67 -4.80 1.23
CA GLY A 111 -11.96 -3.54 0.56
C GLY A 111 -11.17 -3.33 -0.73
N MET A 112 -11.02 -2.07 -1.14
CA MET A 112 -10.31 -1.67 -2.34
C MET A 112 -8.83 -1.52 -2.03
N ASN A 113 -8.00 -2.45 -2.50
CA ASN A 113 -6.58 -2.48 -2.14
C ASN A 113 -5.69 -2.35 -3.37
N ALA A 114 -4.76 -1.40 -3.31
CA ALA A 114 -3.58 -1.34 -4.15
C ALA A 114 -2.39 -1.90 -3.35
N TRP A 115 -1.54 -2.67 -4.01
CA TRP A 115 -0.37 -3.28 -3.40
C TRP A 115 0.87 -2.59 -3.93
N LEU A 116 1.73 -2.18 -3.01
CA LEU A 116 3.03 -1.61 -3.31
C LEU A 116 4.09 -2.64 -2.93
N PHE A 117 4.82 -3.12 -3.94
CA PHE A 117 5.97 -3.99 -3.78
C PHE A 117 7.24 -3.15 -3.81
N VAL A 118 8.11 -3.34 -2.82
CA VAL A 118 9.41 -2.69 -2.77
C VAL A 118 10.50 -3.76 -2.89
N HIS A 119 11.23 -3.69 -4.00
CA HIS A 119 12.25 -4.67 -4.37
C HIS A 119 13.64 -4.29 -3.88
N THR A 120 13.81 -3.08 -3.38
CA THR A 120 15.05 -2.59 -2.78
C THR A 120 14.94 -2.56 -1.25
N GLU A 121 16.04 -2.77 -0.55
CA GLU A 121 16.15 -2.63 0.91
C GLU A 121 15.78 -1.22 1.44
N GLU A 122 15.57 -0.24 0.56
CA GLU A 122 15.19 1.13 0.90
C GLU A 122 13.68 1.27 1.14
N VAL A 123 13.18 0.53 2.13
CA VAL A 123 11.84 0.66 2.70
C VAL A 123 11.40 2.12 2.91
N PRO A 124 12.19 3.03 3.53
CA PRO A 124 11.74 4.39 3.79
C PRO A 124 11.57 5.24 2.52
N ALA A 125 12.24 4.90 1.41
CA ALA A 125 12.18 5.67 0.17
C ALA A 125 10.82 5.51 -0.53
N ALA A 126 10.15 4.37 -0.35
CA ALA A 126 8.79 4.15 -0.85
C ALA A 126 7.72 4.78 0.05
N LEU A 127 7.97 4.82 1.36
CA LEU A 127 6.98 5.24 2.36
C LEU A 127 6.95 6.77 2.57
N LYS A 128 8.10 7.45 2.46
CA LYS A 128 8.19 8.92 2.62
C LYS A 128 7.36 9.69 1.57
N PRO A 129 7.46 9.39 0.26
CA PRO A 129 6.61 10.02 -0.74
C PRO A 129 5.14 9.74 -0.46
N TYR A 130 4.79 8.49 -0.14
CA TYR A 130 3.42 8.10 0.14
C TYR A 130 2.78 8.87 1.31
N ARG A 131 3.55 9.12 2.38
CA ARG A 131 3.09 9.95 3.49
C ARG A 131 3.05 11.44 3.14
N ALA A 132 3.96 11.92 2.30
CA ALA A 132 3.91 13.29 1.80
C ALA A 132 2.60 13.51 1.02
N PHE A 133 2.20 12.55 0.18
CA PHE A 133 0.89 12.57 -0.49
C PHE A 133 -0.29 12.56 0.49
N GLN A 134 -0.27 11.68 1.50
CA GLN A 134 -1.33 11.68 2.52
C GLN A 134 -1.50 13.06 3.19
N LYS A 135 -0.39 13.73 3.51
CA LYS A 135 -0.39 15.05 4.15
C LYS A 135 -0.81 16.16 3.19
N GLU A 136 -0.35 16.11 1.95
CA GLU A 136 -0.60 17.15 0.93
C GLU A 136 -2.07 17.16 0.51
N GLU A 137 -2.69 15.99 0.39
CA GLU A 137 -4.08 15.91 -0.07
C GLU A 137 -5.09 16.17 1.05
N ARG A 138 -4.68 16.20 2.34
CA ARG A 138 -5.57 16.28 3.51
C ARG A 138 -6.71 15.23 3.45
N VAL A 139 -6.45 14.10 2.80
CA VAL A 139 -7.38 12.98 2.67
C VAL A 139 -7.04 11.94 3.74
N GLU A 140 -6.83 12.39 4.98
CA GLU A 140 -6.68 11.49 6.13
C GLU A 140 -7.95 10.64 6.36
N GLU A 141 -9.09 11.05 5.79
CA GLU A 141 -10.37 10.34 5.93
C GLU A 141 -10.70 9.35 4.79
N THR A 142 -10.00 9.38 3.64
CA THR A 142 -10.33 8.49 2.49
C THR A 142 -9.17 7.59 2.05
N ASN A 143 -7.92 7.98 2.32
CA ASN A 143 -6.76 7.17 2.00
C ASN A 143 -6.24 6.41 3.24
N ASP A 144 -7.00 5.41 3.66
CA ASP A 144 -6.60 4.54 4.76
C ASP A 144 -5.40 3.68 4.33
N PHE A 145 -4.27 3.89 4.98
CA PHE A 145 -3.18 2.91 4.95
C PHE A 145 -3.58 1.70 5.79
N ILE A 146 -3.80 0.55 5.14
CA ILE A 146 -4.34 -0.65 5.81
C ILE A 146 -3.24 -1.37 6.59
N GLY A 147 -1.98 -1.20 6.17
CA GLY A 147 -0.82 -1.71 6.86
C GLY A 147 0.30 -2.13 5.91
N ALA A 148 1.47 -2.35 6.49
CA ALA A 148 2.65 -2.83 5.79
C ALA A 148 3.07 -4.17 6.38
N VAL A 149 3.64 -5.05 5.56
CA VAL A 149 4.33 -6.24 6.02
C VAL A 149 5.80 -6.09 5.66
N PHE A 150 6.64 -6.14 6.68
CA PHE A 150 8.09 -6.12 6.55
C PHE A 150 8.64 -7.38 7.20
N GLU A 151 9.41 -8.18 6.46
CA GLU A 151 10.04 -9.42 6.96
C GLU A 151 9.07 -10.37 7.70
N GLY A 152 7.84 -10.48 7.21
CA GLY A 152 6.80 -11.35 7.80
C GLY A 152 6.13 -10.80 9.06
N LYS A 153 6.51 -9.61 9.54
CA LYS A 153 5.80 -8.89 10.60
C LYS A 153 4.78 -7.93 9.99
N TYR A 154 3.56 -7.99 10.50
CA TYR A 154 2.49 -7.06 10.13
C TYR A 154 2.59 -5.78 10.97
N TYR A 155 2.52 -4.64 10.30
CA TYR A 155 2.52 -3.30 10.87
C TYR A 155 1.19 -2.61 10.56
N GLU A 156 0.47 -2.24 11.61
CA GLU A 156 -0.74 -1.44 11.54
C GLU A 156 -0.42 0.03 11.21
N PRO A 157 -1.42 0.84 10.77
CA PRO A 157 -1.23 2.27 10.50
C PRO A 157 -0.59 3.06 11.65
N GLY A 158 -0.77 2.64 12.90
CA GLY A 158 -0.14 3.26 14.07
C GLY A 158 1.36 3.02 14.18
N ASP A 159 1.81 1.81 13.83
CA ASP A 159 3.22 1.39 13.91
C ASP A 159 4.02 1.76 12.66
N PHE A 160 3.33 2.25 11.63
CA PHE A 160 3.92 2.67 10.36
C PHE A 160 4.97 3.78 10.52
N LYS A 161 4.85 4.63 11.56
CA LYS A 161 5.84 5.69 11.89
C LYS A 161 7.26 5.14 12.14
N SER A 162 7.36 3.91 12.65
CA SER A 162 8.64 3.25 12.88
C SER A 162 9.34 2.86 11.58
N LEU A 163 8.56 2.48 10.55
CA LEU A 163 9.09 2.16 9.22
C LEU A 163 9.55 3.43 8.49
N GLU A 164 8.87 4.56 8.71
CA GLU A 164 9.25 5.85 8.13
C GLU A 164 10.55 6.42 8.71
N THR A 165 10.77 6.22 10.01
CA THR A 165 11.95 6.73 10.72
C THR A 165 13.19 5.89 10.43
N MET A 166 13.04 4.78 9.69
CA MET A 166 14.18 3.96 9.30
C MET A 166 15.17 4.79 8.46
N PRO A 167 16.44 4.87 8.89
CA PRO A 167 17.47 5.61 8.18
C PRO A 167 17.83 4.94 6.84
N SER A 168 18.42 5.70 5.91
CA SER A 168 18.92 5.17 4.63
C SER A 168 20.05 4.15 4.84
N ARG A 169 20.39 3.32 3.83
CA ARG A 169 21.45 2.30 3.97
C ARG A 169 22.78 2.90 4.43
N ALA A 170 23.18 4.02 3.83
CA ALA A 170 24.40 4.75 4.20
C ALA A 170 24.35 5.24 5.65
N GLU A 171 23.19 5.72 6.11
CA GLU A 171 23.00 6.14 7.50
C GLU A 171 22.97 4.96 8.48
N VAL A 172 22.38 3.81 8.10
CA VAL A 172 22.42 2.58 8.90
C VAL A 172 23.86 2.13 9.09
N TYR A 173 24.64 2.05 8.02
CA TYR A 173 26.06 1.71 8.10
C TYR A 173 26.85 2.73 8.92
N SER A 174 26.57 4.03 8.76
CA SER A 174 27.22 5.08 9.54
C SER A 174 26.90 4.98 11.03
N LYS A 175 25.65 4.66 11.39
CA LYS A 175 25.24 4.44 12.78
C LYS A 175 25.88 3.18 13.36
N LEU A 176 25.98 2.11 12.58
CA LEU A 176 26.63 0.87 13.01
C LEU A 176 28.14 1.08 13.22
N LEU A 177 28.82 1.73 12.27
CA LEU A 177 30.23 2.11 12.41
C LEU A 177 30.44 3.09 13.57
N GLY A 178 29.53 4.05 13.76
CA GLY A 178 29.56 4.97 14.89
C GLY A 178 29.39 4.26 16.23
N ALA A 179 28.48 3.27 16.31
CA ALA A 179 28.28 2.46 17.50
C ALA A 179 29.48 1.55 17.81
N LEU A 180 30.19 1.06 16.78
CA LEU A 180 31.43 0.29 16.94
C LEU A 180 32.62 1.17 17.34
N ASN A 181 32.72 2.38 16.76
CA ASN A 181 33.80 3.32 17.04
C ASN A 181 33.62 4.07 18.36
N GLY A 182 32.38 4.18 18.86
CA GLY A 182 32.06 4.77 20.16
C GLY A 182 32.89 4.20 21.31
N PRO A 183 32.80 2.89 21.62
CA PRO A 183 33.56 2.29 22.70
C PRO A 183 35.08 2.36 22.47
N ALA A 184 35.55 2.19 21.23
CA ALA A 184 36.98 2.31 20.92
C ALA A 184 37.50 3.72 21.23
N THR A 185 36.74 4.75 20.86
CA THR A 185 37.10 6.15 21.13
C THR A 185 37.01 6.45 22.63
N SER A 186 35.99 5.95 23.32
CA SER A 186 35.84 6.10 24.79
C SER A 186 37.00 5.47 25.56
N LEU A 187 37.55 4.34 25.10
CA LEU A 187 38.73 3.73 25.73
C LEU A 187 39.99 4.58 25.53
N VAL A 188 40.20 5.11 24.32
CA VAL A 188 41.34 5.99 24.06
C VAL A 188 41.23 7.29 24.86
N THR A 189 40.04 7.89 24.95
CA THR A 189 39.85 9.15 25.69
C THR A 189 40.01 8.95 27.20
N THR A 190 39.55 7.84 27.76
CA THR A 190 39.73 7.53 29.20
C THR A 190 41.20 7.29 29.55
N LEU A 191 41.97 6.63 28.68
CA LEU A 191 43.41 6.45 28.89
C LEU A 191 44.19 7.77 28.74
N GLN A 192 43.76 8.65 27.83
CA GLN A 192 44.42 9.95 27.61
C GLN A 192 43.98 11.04 28.60
N ALA A 193 42.84 10.88 29.26
CA ALA A 193 42.29 11.84 30.23
C ALA A 193 43.31 12.26 31.32
N PRO A 194 43.95 11.34 32.06
CA PRO A 194 44.89 11.74 33.12
C PRO A 194 46.10 12.50 32.58
N ALA A 195 46.60 12.14 31.39
CA ALA A 195 47.71 12.87 30.76
C ALA A 195 47.29 14.28 30.33
N ARG A 196 46.07 14.44 29.79
CA ARG A 196 45.51 15.76 29.44
C ARG A 196 45.26 16.63 30.66
N ASP A 197 44.76 16.08 31.75
CA ASP A 197 44.44 16.86 32.95
C ASP A 197 45.71 17.47 33.56
N VAL A 198 46.82 16.71 33.60
CA VAL A 198 48.12 17.22 34.07
C VAL A 198 48.63 18.37 33.18
N VAL A 199 48.56 18.20 31.86
CA VAL A 199 48.97 19.25 30.90
C VAL A 199 48.06 20.48 31.00
N ALA A 200 46.75 20.29 31.19
CA ALA A 200 45.78 21.37 31.34
C ALA A 200 46.07 22.22 32.59
N VAL A 201 46.35 21.58 33.74
CA VAL A 201 46.69 22.28 34.99
C VAL A 201 47.98 23.09 34.83
N LEU A 202 49.03 22.52 34.22
CA LEU A 202 50.28 23.23 33.97
C LEU A 202 50.06 24.44 33.04
N SER A 203 49.30 24.28 31.96
CA SER A 203 49.01 25.37 31.02
C SER A 203 48.18 26.49 31.66
N ALA A 204 47.25 26.14 32.57
CA ALA A 204 46.48 27.12 33.33
C ALA A 204 47.36 27.92 34.30
N TYR A 205 48.39 27.28 34.87
CA TYR A 205 49.35 27.95 35.75
C TYR A 205 50.25 28.93 34.97
N VAL A 206 50.75 28.51 33.80
CA VAL A 206 51.53 29.38 32.91
C VAL A 206 50.73 30.61 32.47
N ARG A 207 49.46 30.43 32.07
CA ARG A 207 48.59 31.57 31.69
C ARG A 207 48.35 32.56 32.82
N LYS A 208 48.18 32.09 34.07
CA LYS A 208 48.03 32.98 35.22
C LYS A 208 49.27 33.84 35.44
N LEU A 209 50.46 33.25 35.30
CA LEU A 209 51.71 33.99 35.42
C LEU A 209 51.88 35.01 34.29
N GLU A 210 51.42 34.71 33.07
CA GLU A 210 51.43 35.67 31.95
C GLU A 210 50.41 36.81 32.13
N GLU A 211 49.23 36.54 32.70
CA GLU A 211 48.24 37.57 33.05
C GLU A 211 48.72 38.47 34.21
N GLU A 212 49.37 37.89 35.22
CA GLU A 212 50.02 38.65 36.31
C GLU A 212 51.21 39.48 35.81
N ALA A 213 51.95 38.98 34.81
CA ALA A 213 53.05 39.71 34.16
C ALA A 213 52.58 40.76 33.15
N GLY A 214 51.37 40.64 32.60
CA GLY A 214 50.76 41.63 31.71
C GLY A 214 49.92 42.70 32.42
N ALA A 215 49.60 42.48 33.70
CA ALA A 215 48.90 43.44 34.57
C ALA A 215 49.86 44.34 35.39
N ALA A 216 51.17 44.09 35.33
CA ALA A 216 52.24 44.92 35.88
C ALA A 216 52.88 45.78 34.79
#